data_AF-A0A024FM55-F1
#
_entry.id   AF-A0A024FM55-F1
#
_cell.length_a   1.000
_cell.length_b   1.000
_cell.length_c   1.000
_cell.angle_alpha   90.00
_cell.angle_beta   90.00
_cell.angle_gamma   90.00
#
_symmetry.space_group_name_H-M   'P 1'
#
loop_
_entity.id
_entity.type
_entity.pdbx_description
1 polymer ?
#
loop_
_entity_poly.entity_id
_entity_poly.type
_entity_poly.pdbx_seq_one_letter_code
_entity_poly.pdbx_strand_id
1 'polypeptide(L)' 'MNGNSYKSGPFANTLMACKYMERSTKFIGVIESGNNYSLLDGMLNINKNCMATLAKFKLKE' A
#
# COMPACT_ATOMS: atom_id res chain seq x y z
N MET A 1 -0.71 -2.75 22.14
CA MET A 1 -0.39 -2.06 20.87
C MET A 1 -0.31 -3.13 19.79
N ASN A 2 -1.28 -3.19 18.86
CA ASN A 2 -1.18 -4.12 17.72
C ASN A 2 -0.03 -3.64 16.82
N GLY A 3 0.99 -4.48 16.64
CA GLY A 3 2.25 -4.15 15.94
C GLY A 3 2.14 -4.00 14.41
N ASN A 4 0.92 -3.86 13.90
CA ASN A 4 0.61 -3.93 12.48
C ASN A 4 0.16 -2.58 11.90
N SER A 5 0.19 -1.52 12.71
CA SER A 5 -0.15 -0.16 12.27
C SER A 5 1.08 0.57 11.71
N TYR A 6 0.86 1.39 10.70
CA TYR A 6 1.89 2.27 10.14
C TYR A 6 1.33 3.67 9.89
N LYS A 7 2.21 4.66 9.81
CA LYS A 7 1.87 6.03 9.41
C LYS A 7 2.73 6.42 8.21
N SER A 8 2.09 6.99 7.22
CA SER A 8 2.71 7.51 6.00
C SER A 8 2.58 9.03 5.96
N GLY A 9 3.68 9.71 5.66
CA GLY A 9 3.65 11.09 5.19
C GLY A 9 3.40 11.15 3.68
N PRO A 10 3.46 12.35 3.08
CA PRO A 10 3.39 12.52 1.63
C PRO A 10 4.53 11.77 0.93
N PHE A 11 4.22 10.99 -0.11
CA PHE A 11 5.19 10.30 -0.94
C PHE A 11 5.45 11.06 -2.25
N ALA A 12 6.69 10.99 -2.72
CA ALA A 12 7.09 11.47 -4.03
C ALA A 12 7.60 10.29 -4.88
N ASN A 13 7.44 10.37 -6.20
CA ASN A 13 8.07 9.44 -7.14
C ASN A 13 8.76 10.19 -8.28
N THR A 14 9.75 9.54 -8.88
CA THR A 14 10.50 10.03 -10.03
C THR A 14 9.94 9.55 -11.37
N LEU A 15 8.88 8.73 -11.34
CA LEU A 15 8.27 8.11 -12.51
C LEU A 15 7.30 9.06 -13.25
N MET A 16 7.32 10.36 -12.95
CA MET A 16 6.47 11.41 -13.52
C MET A 16 6.62 11.61 -15.05
N ALA A 17 7.50 10.86 -15.73
CA ALA A 17 7.64 10.86 -17.19
C ALA A 17 7.65 9.45 -17.81
N CYS A 18 7.39 8.40 -17.01
CA CYS A 18 7.48 7.02 -17.47
C CYS A 18 6.16 6.51 -18.09
N LYS A 19 6.27 5.52 -18.98
CA LYS A 19 5.08 4.70 -19.33
C LYS A 19 4.57 4.07 -18.03
N TYR A 20 3.25 4.12 -17.82
CA TYR A 20 2.55 3.59 -16.64
C TYR A 20 2.65 4.39 -15.33
N MET A 21 2.83 5.71 -15.37
CA MET A 21 2.79 6.55 -14.16
C MET A 21 1.54 6.32 -13.30
N GLU A 22 0.40 6.06 -13.93
CA GLU A 22 -0.86 5.78 -13.24
C GLU A 22 -0.72 4.63 -12.22
N ARG A 23 0.09 3.60 -12.53
CA ARG A 23 0.35 2.49 -11.59
C ARG A 23 1.15 2.98 -10.37
N SER A 24 2.14 3.85 -10.58
CA SER A 24 2.93 4.46 -9.52
C SER A 24 2.06 5.35 -8.61
N THR A 25 1.22 6.20 -9.21
CA THR A 25 0.29 7.08 -8.48
C THR A 25 -0.72 6.27 -7.68
N LYS A 26 -1.30 5.21 -8.25
CA LYS A 26 -2.22 4.32 -7.53
C LYS A 26 -1.53 3.60 -6.37
N PHE A 27 -0.30 3.12 -6.56
CA PHE A 27 0.47 2.49 -5.50
C PHE A 27 0.70 3.44 -4.33
N ILE A 28 1.14 4.67 -4.60
CA ILE A 28 1.32 5.70 -3.56
C ILE A 28 0.01 5.97 -2.82
N GLY A 29 -1.10 6.17 -3.55
CA GLY A 29 -2.39 6.44 -2.94
C GLY A 29 -2.87 5.34 -1.99
N VAL A 30 -2.57 4.07 -2.28
CA VAL A 30 -2.84 2.95 -1.37
C VAL A 30 -2.02 3.05 -0.09
N ILE A 31 -0.71 3.30 -0.21
CA ILE A 31 0.18 3.40 0.95
C ILE A 31 -0.22 4.57 1.84
N GLU A 32 -0.47 5.74 1.25
CA GLU A 32 -0.89 6.96 1.96
C GLU A 32 -2.26 6.82 2.65
N SER A 33 -3.19 6.08 2.04
CA SER A 33 -4.56 5.91 2.55
C SER A 33 -4.68 4.83 3.62
N GLY A 34 -3.79 3.84 3.62
CA GLY A 34 -3.78 2.76 4.59
C GLY A 34 -3.09 3.16 5.89
N ASN A 35 -3.36 2.43 6.95
CA ASN A 35 -2.73 2.67 8.25
C ASN A 35 -2.48 1.40 9.07
N ASN A 36 -2.80 0.23 8.50
CA ASN A 36 -2.38 -1.04 9.04
C ASN A 36 -2.26 -2.07 7.91
N TYR A 37 -1.63 -3.19 8.22
CA TYR A 37 -1.44 -4.29 7.29
C TYR A 37 -1.70 -5.65 7.95
N SER A 38 -2.04 -6.65 7.13
CA SER A 38 -2.14 -8.05 7.57
C SER A 38 -1.48 -8.98 6.56
N LEU A 39 -0.92 -10.08 7.06
CA LEU A 39 -0.41 -11.17 6.24
C LEU A 39 -1.44 -12.31 6.26
N LEU A 40 -2.07 -12.59 5.13
CA LEU A 40 -3.06 -13.65 4.98
C LEU A 40 -2.74 -14.45 3.72
N ASP A 41 -2.65 -15.77 3.83
CA ASP A 41 -2.40 -16.69 2.70
C ASP A 41 -1.15 -16.32 1.86
N GLY A 42 -0.08 -15.87 2.53
CA GLY A 42 1.14 -15.43 1.85
C GLY A 42 1.02 -14.10 1.10
N MET A 43 -0.08 -13.37 1.28
CA MET A 43 -0.29 -12.04 0.72
C MET A 43 -0.19 -10.95 1.79
N LEU A 44 0.47 -9.85 1.43
CA LEU A 44 0.43 -8.60 2.18
C LEU A 44 -0.84 -7.83 1.79
N ASN A 45 -1.71 -7.60 2.77
CA ASN A 45 -2.91 -6.79 2.62
C ASN A 45 -2.69 -5.44 3.29
N ILE A 46 -2.87 -4.35 2.55
CA ILE A 46 -2.88 -3.00 3.09
C ILE A 46 -4.31 -2.60 3.39
N ASN A 47 -4.59 -2.16 4.61
CA ASN A 47 -5.95 -1.86 5.06
C ASN A 47 -6.08 -0.42 5.57
N LYS A 48 -7.31 0.10 5.48
CA LYS A 48 -7.72 1.34 6.13
C LYS A 48 -8.54 1.02 7.37
N ASN A 49 -7.97 1.24 8.57
CA ASN A 49 -8.56 0.83 9.85
C ASN A 49 -9.01 -0.65 9.82
N CYS A 50 -9.99 -1.02 10.66
CA CYS A 50 -10.63 -2.33 10.68
C CYS A 50 -11.66 -2.53 9.55
N MET A 51 -11.62 -1.75 8.46
CA MET A 51 -12.71 -1.68 7.48
C MET A 51 -12.41 -2.42 6.18
N ALA A 52 -11.51 -1.89 5.35
CA ALA A 52 -11.37 -2.35 3.97
C ALA A 52 -9.90 -2.60 3.59
N THR A 53 -9.67 -3.71 2.90
CA THR A 53 -8.40 -3.97 2.21
C THR A 53 -8.33 -3.11 0.95
N LEU A 54 -7.34 -2.23 0.91
CA LEU A 54 -7.08 -1.32 -0.20
C LEU A 54 -6.29 -1.99 -1.33
N ALA A 55 -5.37 -2.88 -0.98
CA ALA A 55 -4.58 -3.63 -1.96
C ALA A 55 -4.03 -4.92 -1.37
N LYS A 56 -3.72 -5.87 -2.27
CA LYS A 56 -3.07 -7.14 -1.96
C LYS A 56 -1.79 -7.26 -2.78
N PHE A 57 -0.71 -7.70 -2.14
CA PHE A 57 0.59 -7.92 -2.76
C PHE A 57 1.03 -9.36 -2.50
N LYS A 58 1.42 -10.06 -3.56
CA LYS A 58 2.06 -11.37 -3.46
C LYS A 58 3.55 -11.20 -3.66
N LEU A 59 4.36 -11.91 -2.89
CA LEU A 59 5.79 -11.98 -3.14
C LEU A 59 6.01 -12.60 -4.53
N LYS A 60 6.76 -11.91 -5.38
CA LYS A 60 7.18 -12.44 -6.67
C LYS A 60 8.51 -13.17 -6.46
N GLU A 61 8.51 -14.48 -6.70
CA GLU A 61 9.71 -15.31 -6.76
C GLU A 61 10.59 -14.94 -7.95
#